data_AF-A0ABD3NSA6-F1
#
_entry.id   AF-A0ABD3NSA6-F1
#
_cell.length_a   1.000
_cell.length_b   1.000
_cell.length_c   1.000
_cell.angle_alpha   90.00
_cell.angle_beta   90.00
_cell.angle_gamma   90.00
#
_symmetry.space_group_name_H-M   'P 1'
#
loop_
_entity.id
_entity.type
_entity.pdbx_description
1 polymer ?
#
loop_
_entity_poly.entity_id
_entity_poly.type
_entity_poly.pdbx_seq_one_letter_code
_entity_poly.pdbx_strand_id
1 'polypeptide(L)'
;MPDLWIYVHVGINSVVFVLAVVAVAIAVVNMHSMGVPWEGHMKEMHHVAGLSLLMIVSFQAANGFLRPPREFVDGVPSPTDGGVGFGVGGVPTLRSRMDAFAFRPTLRGLWRLVHKSTGLLVFGLGAYQVRGGLGLYAGRYGAPDYGDAFVWYVCWLVGVVGFAKFWTVWSRRKSEPNFSE
;
A
#
# COMPACT_ATOMS: atom_id res chain seq x y z
N MET A 1 12.93 11.20 16.78
CA MET A 1 11.47 11.25 17.04
C MET A 1 10.85 9.98 16.52
N PRO A 2 10.30 9.10 17.38
CA PRO A 2 9.66 7.87 16.93
C PRO A 2 8.32 8.18 16.25
N ASP A 3 8.05 7.47 15.15
CA ASP A 3 6.74 7.04 14.66
C ASP A 3 5.62 8.09 14.35
N LEU A 4 5.83 9.42 14.37
CA LEU A 4 4.78 10.41 13.97
C LEU A 4 4.18 10.13 12.58
N TRP A 5 5.01 9.78 11.61
CA TRP A 5 4.58 9.39 10.26
C TRP A 5 3.56 8.25 10.26
N ILE A 6 3.68 7.28 11.18
CA ILE A 6 2.75 6.14 11.25
C ILE A 6 1.36 6.63 11.66
N TYR A 7 1.27 7.52 12.65
CA TYR A 7 -0.02 8.07 13.09
C TYR A 7 -0.66 8.93 12.01
N VAL A 8 0.14 9.76 11.32
CA VAL A 8 -0.33 10.56 10.18
C VAL A 8 -0.84 9.65 9.06
N HIS A 9 -0.11 8.60 8.73
CA HIS A 9 -0.49 7.63 7.70
C HIS A 9 -1.81 6.91 8.04
N VAL A 10 -1.94 6.41 9.27
CA VAL A 10 -3.18 5.75 9.74
C VAL A 10 -4.35 6.73 9.76
N GLY A 11 -4.14 7.96 10.26
CA GLY A 11 -5.16 9.00 10.32
C GLY A 11 -5.68 9.38 8.93
N ILE A 12 -4.79 9.65 7.98
CA ILE A 12 -5.18 9.97 6.59
C ILE A 12 -5.93 8.79 5.95
N ASN A 13 -5.44 7.56 6.08
CA ASN A 13 -6.14 6.39 5.54
C ASN A 13 -7.53 6.20 6.15
N SER A 14 -7.71 6.50 7.44
CA SER A 14 -9.01 6.42 8.12
C SER A 14 -9.98 7.46 7.58
N VAL A 15 -9.53 8.70 7.39
CA VAL A 15 -10.34 9.77 6.78
C VAL A 15 -10.73 9.40 5.34
N VAL A 16 -9.77 8.92 4.53
CA VAL A 16 -10.04 8.48 3.15
C VAL A 16 -11.05 7.34 3.12
N PHE A 17 -10.96 6.38 4.03
CA PHE A 17 -11.92 5.29 4.14
C PHE A 17 -13.33 5.79 4.46
N VAL A 18 -13.48 6.68 5.44
CA VAL A 18 -14.77 7.30 5.78
C VAL A 18 -15.35 8.05 4.57
N LEU A 19 -14.54 8.84 3.88
CA LEU A 19 -14.97 9.55 2.67
C LEU A 19 -15.41 8.59 1.56
N ALA A 20 -14.73 7.47 1.37
CA ALA A 20 -15.12 6.46 0.40
C ALA A 20 -16.48 5.83 0.74
N VAL A 21 -16.73 5.51 2.01
CA VAL A 21 -18.03 5.00 2.48
C VAL A 21 -19.14 6.02 2.24
N VAL A 22 -18.89 7.30 2.57
CA VAL A 22 -19.84 8.40 2.32
C VAL A 22 -20.12 8.56 0.82
N ALA A 23 -19.09 8.52 -0.02
CA ALA A 23 -19.27 8.63 -1.48
C ALA A 23 -20.13 7.49 -2.05
N VAL A 24 -19.93 6.25 -1.59
CA VAL A 24 -20.76 5.11 -1.98
C VAL A 24 -22.19 5.26 -1.47
N ALA A 25 -22.38 5.71 -0.22
CA ALA A 25 -23.72 5.95 0.32
C ALA A 25 -24.48 7.02 -0.51
N ILE A 26 -23.82 8.12 -0.87
CA ILE A 26 -24.37 9.16 -1.75
C ILE A 26 -24.72 8.56 -3.12
N ALA A 27 -23.85 7.73 -3.70
CA ALA A 27 -24.12 7.08 -4.99
C ALA A 27 -25.37 6.19 -4.91
N VAL A 28 -25.49 5.34 -3.89
CA VAL A 28 -26.65 4.46 -3.68
C VAL A 28 -27.95 5.27 -3.53
N VAL A 29 -27.95 6.33 -2.72
CA VAL A 29 -29.12 7.19 -2.51
C VAL A 29 -29.56 7.85 -3.82
N ASN A 30 -28.62 8.39 -4.60
CA ASN A 30 -28.93 9.04 -5.87
C ASN A 30 -29.39 8.05 -6.95
N MET A 31 -28.85 6.83 -6.96
CA MET A 31 -29.29 5.79 -7.90
C MET A 31 -30.68 5.24 -7.56
N HIS A 32 -31.03 5.15 -6.27
CA HIS A 32 -32.37 4.74 -5.84
C HIS A 32 -33.47 5.67 -6.39
N SER A 33 -33.18 6.96 -6.55
CA SER A 33 -34.13 7.94 -7.09
C SER A 33 -34.30 7.93 -8.61
N MET A 34 -33.49 7.18 -9.38
CA MET A 34 -33.54 7.27 -10.85
C MET A 34 -34.73 6.55 -11.50
N GLY A 35 -35.44 5.66 -10.79
CA GLY A 35 -36.75 5.13 -11.22
C GLY A 35 -36.76 4.33 -12.55
N VAL A 36 -35.63 4.20 -13.24
CA VAL A 36 -35.50 3.45 -14.50
C VAL A 36 -35.15 1.99 -14.23
N PRO A 37 -36.02 1.01 -14.55
CA PRO A 37 -35.80 -0.40 -14.24
C PRO A 37 -34.59 -1.02 -14.98
N TRP A 38 -34.05 -0.33 -15.99
CA TRP A 38 -32.88 -0.78 -16.75
C TRP A 38 -31.55 -0.44 -16.07
N GLU A 39 -31.49 0.60 -15.22
CA GLU A 39 -30.30 1.07 -14.50
C GLU A 39 -30.15 0.37 -13.14
N GLY A 40 -30.06 -0.96 -13.17
CA GLY A 40 -29.92 -1.78 -11.95
C GLY A 40 -28.58 -1.53 -11.22
N HIS A 41 -28.60 -1.66 -9.89
CA HIS A 41 -27.50 -1.37 -8.95
C HIS A 41 -26.15 -2.05 -9.21
N MET A 42 -26.03 -2.98 -10.16
CA MET A 42 -24.80 -3.77 -10.43
C MET A 42 -24.60 -4.11 -11.92
N LYS A 43 -25.25 -3.41 -12.85
CA LYS A 43 -25.14 -3.73 -14.28
C LYS A 43 -23.90 -3.14 -14.96
N GLU A 44 -23.41 -2.01 -14.46
CA GLU A 44 -22.19 -1.40 -14.98
C GLU A 44 -20.96 -1.98 -14.31
N MET A 45 -19.94 -2.30 -15.11
CA MET A 45 -18.63 -2.75 -14.61
C MET A 45 -18.03 -1.76 -13.60
N HIS A 46 -18.36 -0.47 -13.73
CA HIS A 46 -17.98 0.58 -12.79
C HIS A 46 -18.48 0.28 -11.37
N HIS A 47 -19.76 -0.10 -11.20
CA HIS A 47 -20.34 -0.40 -9.88
C HIS A 47 -19.73 -1.65 -9.25
N VAL A 48 -19.56 -2.73 -10.03
CA VAL A 48 -18.95 -3.98 -9.54
C VAL A 48 -17.52 -3.75 -9.08
N ALA A 49 -16.73 -3.05 -9.89
CA ALA A 49 -15.35 -2.75 -9.55
C ALA A 49 -15.26 -1.71 -8.41
N GLY A 50 -16.23 -0.81 -8.26
CA GLY A 50 -16.30 0.16 -7.16
C GLY A 50 -16.59 -0.51 -5.82
N LEU A 51 -17.53 -1.45 -5.80
CA LEU A 51 -17.81 -2.27 -4.63
C LEU A 51 -16.61 -3.16 -4.25
N SER A 52 -15.97 -3.77 -5.26
CA SER A 52 -14.76 -4.58 -5.07
C SER A 52 -13.63 -3.73 -4.46
N LEU A 53 -13.45 -2.49 -4.94
CA LEU A 53 -12.49 -1.55 -4.38
C LEU A 53 -12.82 -1.21 -2.92
N LEU A 54 -14.09 -0.93 -2.59
CA LEU A 54 -14.51 -0.66 -1.21
C LEU A 54 -14.16 -1.82 -0.26
N MET A 55 -14.37 -3.07 -0.69
CA MET A 55 -14.01 -4.25 0.09
C MET A 55 -12.48 -4.33 0.31
N ILE A 56 -11.68 -4.07 -0.71
CA ILE A 56 -10.21 -4.11 -0.61
C ILE A 56 -9.69 -2.96 0.27
N VAL A 57 -10.24 -1.75 0.15
CA VAL A 57 -9.89 -0.60 1.01
C VAL A 57 -10.26 -0.88 2.47
N SER A 58 -11.42 -1.50 2.73
CA SER A 58 -11.84 -1.90 4.08
C SER A 58 -10.85 -2.89 4.68
N PHE A 59 -10.46 -3.91 3.90
CA PHE A 59 -9.43 -4.86 4.30
C PHE A 59 -8.09 -4.16 4.55
N GLN A 60 -7.68 -3.23 3.70
CA GLN A 60 -6.43 -2.49 3.86
C GLN A 60 -6.41 -1.62 5.13
N ALA A 61 -7.52 -0.93 5.42
CA ALA A 61 -7.67 -0.12 6.63
C ALA A 61 -7.59 -1.00 7.88
N ALA A 62 -8.40 -2.08 7.95
CA ALA A 62 -8.38 -3.03 9.06
C ALA A 62 -7.00 -3.69 9.24
N ASN A 63 -6.40 -4.18 8.16
CA ASN A 63 -5.05 -4.77 8.18
C ASN A 63 -3.98 -3.75 8.62
N GLY A 64 -4.18 -2.46 8.35
CA GLY A 64 -3.33 -1.38 8.84
C GLY A 64 -3.32 -1.27 10.37
N PHE A 65 -4.48 -1.43 11.01
CA PHE A 65 -4.61 -1.43 12.47
C PHE A 65 -4.07 -2.71 13.11
N LEU A 66 -4.17 -3.85 12.43
CA LEU A 66 -3.67 -5.15 12.89
C LEU A 66 -2.15 -5.33 12.68
N ARG A 67 -1.39 -4.24 12.62
CA ARG A 67 0.06 -4.27 12.43
C ARG A 67 0.72 -5.11 13.54
N PRO A 68 1.46 -6.19 13.20
CA PRO A 68 2.14 -7.00 14.20
C PRO A 68 3.13 -6.17 15.04
N PRO A 69 3.23 -6.44 16.36
CA PRO A 69 4.25 -5.86 17.22
C PRO A 69 5.66 -6.05 16.63
N ARG A 70 6.62 -5.24 17.08
CA ARG A 70 8.03 -5.49 16.72
C ARG A 70 8.42 -6.81 17.41
N GLU A 71 8.84 -7.80 16.64
CA GLU A 71 9.52 -8.97 17.19
C GLU A 71 10.76 -8.44 17.91
N PHE A 72 10.76 -8.51 19.25
CA PHE A 72 11.99 -8.37 20.02
C PHE A 72 12.76 -9.66 19.75
N VAL A 73 13.95 -9.54 19.18
CA VAL A 73 14.83 -10.70 19.01
C VAL A 73 15.37 -11.03 20.39
N ASP A 74 14.58 -11.78 21.17
CA ASP A 74 14.99 -12.34 22.45
C ASP A 74 16.01 -13.44 22.15
N GLY A 75 17.27 -13.06 21.96
CA GLY A 75 18.33 -14.02 21.66
C GLY A 75 19.58 -13.51 20.97
N VAL A 76 19.71 -12.21 20.66
CA VAL A 76 21.04 -11.63 20.43
C VAL A 76 21.56 -11.22 21.80
N PRO A 77 22.60 -11.88 22.36
CA PRO A 77 23.24 -11.40 23.57
C PRO A 77 23.64 -9.95 23.32
N SER A 78 23.27 -9.06 24.23
CA SER A 78 23.86 -7.73 24.24
C SER A 78 25.39 -7.89 24.20
N PRO A 79 26.15 -7.07 23.45
CA PRO A 79 27.62 -7.12 23.48
C PRO A 79 28.22 -6.86 24.88
N THR A 80 27.38 -6.57 25.87
CA THR A 80 27.72 -6.39 27.28
C THR A 80 27.64 -7.66 28.13
N ASP A 81 27.10 -8.76 27.61
CA ASP A 81 27.06 -10.03 28.34
C ASP A 81 28.18 -10.93 27.80
N GLY A 82 29.26 -11.04 28.56
CA GLY A 82 30.49 -11.78 28.25
C GLY A 82 30.34 -13.31 28.14
N GLY A 83 29.26 -13.80 27.54
CA GLY A 83 29.00 -15.20 27.23
C GLY A 83 29.54 -15.57 25.86
N VAL A 84 30.86 -15.71 25.76
CA VAL A 84 31.54 -16.25 24.59
C VAL A 84 31.19 -17.73 24.44
N GLY A 85 30.10 -18.03 23.74
CA GLY A 85 29.79 -19.38 23.26
C GLY A 85 30.65 -19.73 22.04
N PHE A 86 31.97 -19.80 22.20
CA PHE A 86 32.82 -20.46 21.23
C PHE A 86 32.52 -21.96 21.31
N GLY A 87 31.76 -22.48 20.35
CA GLY A 87 31.80 -23.89 20.03
C GLY A 87 33.26 -24.26 19.75
N VAL A 88 33.80 -25.15 20.57
CA VAL A 88 35.12 -25.75 20.37
C VAL A 88 35.13 -26.37 18.96
N GLY A 89 35.90 -25.76 18.06
CA GLY A 89 36.10 -26.25 16.69
C GLY A 89 35.18 -25.62 15.64
N GLY A 90 35.26 -24.29 15.45
CA GLY A 90 35.24 -23.50 14.19
C GLY A 90 34.51 -23.96 12.92
N VAL A 91 33.65 -24.97 12.95
CA VAL A 91 32.93 -25.50 11.80
C VAL A 91 31.47 -25.11 11.95
N PRO A 92 30.95 -24.19 11.11
CA PRO A 92 29.53 -23.92 11.06
C PRO A 92 28.80 -25.24 10.80
N THR A 93 27.98 -25.68 11.75
CA THR A 93 27.18 -26.90 11.56
C THR A 93 26.28 -26.69 10.33
N LEU A 94 26.16 -27.71 9.48
CA LEU A 94 25.38 -27.67 8.23
C LEU A 94 23.92 -27.22 8.45
N ARG A 95 23.40 -27.49 9.66
CA ARG A 95 22.11 -27.02 10.17
C ARG A 95 21.99 -25.49 10.19
N SER A 96 23.02 -24.77 10.62
CA SER A 96 23.03 -23.30 10.64
C SER A 96 23.03 -22.68 9.23
N ARG A 97 23.55 -23.40 8.22
CA ARG A 97 23.46 -22.99 6.80
C ARG A 97 22.08 -23.27 6.22
N MET A 98 21.44 -24.36 6.60
CA MET A 98 20.07 -24.69 6.15
C MET A 98 19.03 -23.78 6.81
N ASP A 99 19.24 -23.39 8.07
CA ASP A 99 18.38 -22.40 8.75
C ASP A 99 18.54 -20.99 8.17
N ALA A 100 19.72 -20.64 7.62
CA ALA A 100 19.94 -19.40 6.88
C ALA A 100 19.25 -19.39 5.48
N PHE A 101 19.02 -20.57 4.90
CA PHE A 101 18.28 -20.73 3.64
C PHE A 101 16.77 -20.94 3.84
N ALA A 102 16.33 -21.31 5.04
CA ALA A 102 14.93 -21.37 5.38
C ALA A 102 14.38 -19.94 5.49
N PHE A 103 13.87 -19.42 4.38
CA PHE A 103 13.13 -18.16 4.33
C PHE A 103 11.89 -18.30 5.22
N ARG A 104 12.03 -18.06 6.53
CA ARG A 104 10.90 -17.83 7.42
C ARG A 104 10.60 -16.34 7.32
N PRO A 105 9.67 -15.90 6.45
CA PRO A 105 9.27 -14.51 6.48
C PRO A 105 8.75 -14.23 7.89
N THR A 106 9.38 -13.29 8.59
CA THR A 106 8.85 -12.79 9.86
C THR A 106 7.39 -12.38 9.62
N LEU A 107 6.51 -12.57 10.60
CA LEU A 107 5.09 -12.24 10.44
C LEU A 107 4.93 -10.78 10.03
N ARG A 108 5.80 -9.92 10.58
CA ARG A 108 5.90 -8.51 10.22
C ARG A 108 6.44 -8.27 8.81
N GLY A 109 7.35 -9.09 8.32
CA GLY A 109 7.84 -9.07 6.93
C GLY A 109 6.74 -9.39 5.93
N LEU A 110 5.99 -10.47 6.18
CA LEU A 110 4.83 -10.86 5.37
C LEU A 110 3.74 -9.77 5.41
N TRP A 111 3.39 -9.28 6.60
CA TRP A 111 2.43 -8.18 6.74
C TRP A 111 2.85 -6.94 5.94
N ARG A 112 4.13 -6.55 5.99
CA ARG A 112 4.64 -5.40 5.20
C ARG A 112 4.51 -5.63 3.70
N LEU A 113 4.78 -6.84 3.22
CA LEU A 113 4.66 -7.18 1.81
C LEU A 113 3.21 -7.07 1.37
N VAL A 114 2.28 -7.74 2.08
CA VAL A 114 0.84 -7.72 1.79
C VAL A 114 0.30 -6.30 1.89
N HIS A 115 0.57 -5.58 2.97
CA HIS A 115 0.06 -4.22 3.15
C HIS A 115 0.52 -3.27 2.04
N LYS A 116 1.79 -3.38 1.60
CA LYS A 116 2.32 -2.59 0.48
C LYS A 116 1.72 -2.98 -0.86
N SER A 117 1.60 -4.28 -1.15
CA SER A 117 1.07 -4.75 -2.43
C SER A 117 -0.42 -4.42 -2.56
N THR A 118 -1.20 -4.64 -1.49
CA THR A 118 -2.63 -4.26 -1.44
C THR A 118 -2.79 -2.74 -1.58
N GLY A 119 -1.94 -1.94 -0.94
CA GLY A 119 -2.01 -0.48 -1.09
C GLY A 119 -1.72 0.01 -2.52
N LEU A 120 -0.78 -0.62 -3.22
CA LEU A 120 -0.51 -0.32 -4.62
C LEU A 120 -1.70 -0.73 -5.52
N LEU A 121 -2.29 -1.89 -5.23
CA LEU A 121 -3.49 -2.37 -5.94
C LEU A 121 -4.68 -1.40 -5.75
N VAL A 122 -4.93 -0.95 -4.53
CA VAL A 122 -5.97 0.04 -4.21
C VAL A 122 -5.74 1.34 -4.96
N PHE A 123 -4.49 1.83 -5.01
CA PHE A 123 -4.17 3.02 -5.78
C PHE A 123 -4.50 2.86 -7.27
N GLY A 124 -4.08 1.75 -7.89
CA GLY A 124 -4.35 1.47 -9.31
C GLY A 124 -5.85 1.34 -9.60
N LEU A 125 -6.57 0.56 -8.80
CA LEU A 125 -8.02 0.40 -8.95
C LEU A 125 -8.77 1.70 -8.66
N GLY A 126 -8.31 2.51 -7.70
CA GLY A 126 -8.87 3.83 -7.42
C GLY A 126 -8.74 4.78 -8.60
N ALA A 127 -7.57 4.84 -9.24
CA ALA A 127 -7.37 5.62 -10.46
C ALA A 127 -8.27 5.14 -11.60
N TYR A 128 -8.40 3.82 -11.78
CA TYR A 128 -9.33 3.23 -12.75
C TYR A 128 -10.79 3.64 -12.47
N GLN A 129 -11.21 3.60 -11.21
CA GLN A 129 -12.57 3.99 -10.81
C GLN A 129 -12.87 5.46 -11.08
N VAL A 130 -11.94 6.36 -10.77
CA VAL A 130 -12.12 7.79 -11.05
C VAL A 130 -12.23 8.04 -12.55
N ARG A 131 -11.35 7.43 -13.37
CA ARG A 131 -11.42 7.53 -14.83
C ARG A 131 -12.78 7.04 -15.36
N GLY A 132 -13.22 5.85 -14.92
CA GLY A 132 -14.49 5.27 -15.35
C GLY A 132 -15.70 6.14 -14.93
N GLY A 133 -15.68 6.66 -13.71
CA GLY A 133 -16.73 7.54 -13.19
C GLY A 133 -16.82 8.86 -13.94
N LEU A 134 -15.67 9.47 -14.30
CA LEU A 134 -15.63 10.68 -15.13
C LEU A 134 -16.23 10.46 -16.52
N GLY A 135 -15.90 9.34 -17.17
CA GLY A 135 -16.48 8.99 -18.48
C GLY A 135 -17.99 8.76 -18.42
N LEU A 136 -18.48 8.08 -17.37
CA LEU A 136 -19.92 7.92 -17.15
C LEU A 136 -20.63 9.25 -16.89
N TYR A 137 -20.02 10.13 -16.10
CA TYR A 137 -20.53 11.46 -15.84
C TYR A 137 -20.60 12.30 -17.13
N ALA A 138 -19.52 12.32 -17.91
CA ALA A 138 -19.45 13.00 -19.20
C ALA A 138 -20.55 12.51 -20.17
N GLY A 139 -20.70 11.18 -20.28
CA GLY A 139 -21.72 10.57 -21.14
C GLY A 139 -23.16 10.89 -20.72
N ARG A 140 -23.45 10.93 -19.40
CA ARG A 140 -24.81 11.19 -18.89
C ARG A 140 -25.21 12.65 -18.94
N TYR A 141 -24.27 13.57 -18.73
CA TYR A 141 -24.56 15.00 -18.60
C TYR A 141 -24.08 15.84 -19.79
N GLY A 142 -23.53 15.22 -20.83
CA GLY A 142 -22.99 15.94 -22.00
C GLY A 142 -21.80 16.84 -21.64
N ALA A 143 -21.07 16.51 -20.58
CA ALA A 143 -19.90 17.25 -20.13
C ALA A 143 -18.63 16.74 -20.83
N PRO A 144 -17.55 17.55 -20.89
CA PRO A 144 -16.26 17.07 -21.37
C PRO A 144 -15.73 15.90 -20.52
N ASP A 145 -15.21 14.86 -21.18
CA ASP A 145 -14.57 13.74 -20.50
C ASP A 145 -13.12 14.09 -20.12
N TYR A 146 -12.86 14.21 -18.82
CA TYR A 146 -11.53 14.46 -18.26
C TYR A 146 -10.81 13.19 -17.80
N GLY A 147 -11.35 12.00 -18.08
CA GLY A 147 -10.81 10.72 -17.63
C GLY A 147 -9.37 10.48 -18.07
N ASP A 148 -9.05 10.74 -19.34
CA ASP A 148 -7.69 10.55 -19.84
C ASP A 148 -6.72 11.62 -19.32
N ALA A 149 -7.18 12.86 -19.17
CA ALA A 149 -6.40 13.93 -18.53
C ALA A 149 -6.06 13.58 -17.07
N PHE A 150 -7.01 13.00 -16.34
CA PHE A 150 -6.80 12.50 -14.98
C PHE A 150 -5.74 11.38 -14.94
N VAL A 151 -5.79 10.40 -15.84
CA VAL A 151 -4.76 9.34 -15.91
C VAL A 151 -3.39 9.91 -16.19
N TRP A 152 -3.28 10.86 -17.14
CA TRP A 152 -2.01 11.54 -17.43
C TRP A 152 -1.45 12.25 -16.21
N TYR A 153 -2.31 12.95 -15.45
CA TYR A 153 -1.93 13.59 -14.20
C TYR A 153 -1.42 12.58 -13.15
N VAL A 154 -2.11 11.45 -12.98
CA VAL A 154 -1.68 10.37 -12.07
C VAL A 154 -0.33 9.79 -12.49
N CYS A 155 -0.15 9.47 -13.77
CA CYS A 155 1.12 8.97 -14.32
C CYS A 155 2.26 9.97 -14.12
N TRP A 156 2.00 11.25 -14.36
CA TRP A 156 2.97 12.32 -14.12
C TRP A 156 3.38 12.39 -12.65
N LEU A 157 2.42 12.37 -11.71
CA LEU A 157 2.71 12.36 -10.27
C LEU A 157 3.57 11.16 -9.85
N VAL A 158 3.21 9.95 -10.32
CA VAL A 158 4.00 8.73 -10.04
C VAL A 158 5.42 8.86 -10.59
N GLY A 159 5.56 9.42 -11.80
CA GLY A 159 6.85 9.71 -12.42
C GLY A 159 7.70 10.67 -11.59
N VAL A 160 7.12 11.79 -11.12
CA VAL A 160 7.81 12.77 -10.26
C VAL A 160 8.29 12.14 -8.95
N VAL A 161 7.43 11.39 -8.27
CA VAL A 161 7.79 10.71 -7.00
C VAL A 161 8.85 9.63 -7.23
N GLY A 162 8.73 8.86 -8.31
CA GLY A 162 9.70 7.84 -8.70
C GLY A 162 11.06 8.44 -9.02
N PHE A 163 11.09 9.52 -9.80
CA PHE A 163 12.30 10.26 -10.12
C PHE A 163 12.97 10.84 -8.87
N ALA A 164 12.20 11.48 -7.99
CA ALA A 164 12.72 12.02 -6.73
C ALA A 164 13.37 10.92 -5.87
N LYS A 165 12.73 9.76 -5.74
CA LYS A 165 13.30 8.61 -5.02
C LYS A 165 14.59 8.12 -5.67
N PHE A 166 14.57 7.90 -6.98
CA PHE A 166 15.75 7.48 -7.73
C PHE A 166 16.91 8.47 -7.53
N TRP A 167 16.63 9.77 -7.67
CA TRP A 167 17.60 10.84 -7.48
C TRP A 167 18.22 10.84 -6.08
N THR A 168 17.41 10.67 -5.03
CA THR A 168 17.94 10.62 -3.65
C THR A 168 18.84 9.41 -3.41
N VAL A 169 18.51 8.25 -3.96
CA VAL A 169 19.35 7.04 -3.88
C VAL A 169 20.65 7.24 -4.65
N TRP A 170 20.56 7.76 -5.87
CA TRP A 170 21.71 8.06 -6.72
C TRP A 170 22.66 9.06 -6.07
N SER A 171 22.12 10.15 -5.52
CA SER A 171 22.90 11.22 -4.89
C SER A 171 23.66 10.72 -3.65
N ARG A 172 23.05 9.84 -2.84
CA ARG A 172 23.72 9.22 -1.68
C ARG A 172 24.96 8.42 -2.09
N ARG A 173 24.87 7.64 -3.17
CA ARG A 173 26.00 6.83 -3.67
C ARG A 173 27.18 7.66 -4.12
N LYS A 174 26.95 8.87 -4.66
CA LYS A 174 28.03 9.78 -5.05
C LYS A 174 28.71 10.47 -3.88
N SER A 175 28.04 10.56 -2.73
CA SER A 175 28.55 11.25 -1.54
C SER A 175 29.33 10.33 -0.58
N GLU A 176 29.35 9.02 -0.81
CA GLU A 176 30.21 8.11 -0.06
C GLU A 176 31.65 8.24 -0.60
N PRO A 177 32.60 8.80 0.18
CA PRO A 177 33.99 8.90 -0.26
C PRO A 177 34.52 7.49 -0.51
N ASN A 178 35.17 7.29 -1.65
CA ASN A 178 35.89 6.04 -1.93
C ASN A 178 37.03 5.89 -0.92
N PHE A 179 36.79 5.17 0.17
CA PHE A 179 37.84 4.56 0.96
C PHE A 179 38.37 3.36 0.16
N SER A 180 39.10 3.64 -0.90
CA SER A 180 39.96 2.69 -1.58
C SER A 180 41.38 3.00 -1.16
N GLU A 181 41.90 2.16 -0.25
CA GLU A 181 43.34 1.99 0.03
C GLU A 181 44.12 1.55 -1.21
#